data_AF-A0A832BXV3-F1
#
_entry.id   AF-A0A832BXV3-F1
#
_cell.length_a   1.000
_cell.length_b   1.000
_cell.length_c   1.000
_cell.angle_alpha   90.00
_cell.angle_beta   90.00
_cell.angle_gamma   90.00
#
_symmetry.space_group_name_H-M   'P 1'
#
loop_
_entity.id
_entity.type
_entity.pdbx_description
1 polymer ?
#
loop_
_entity_poly.entity_id
_entity_poly.type
_entity_poly.pdbx_seq_one_letter_code
_entity_poly.pdbx_strand_id
1 'polypeptide(L)'
;MVRTPVRLSRRKAFLLAVVIAITAGALTLAYFYPKIVKAEAPSLESKFRDLYSRNAEFRLAVDELRRLALDPGVPYDENRAFTLFNSILKGLGLPEVDRLHFRYGKSVKARAEKVPEPVACRLPDDLNLVIVQPKLDVSAGNHLEKVYACEYQLGSKRVVEVTLVFKNEKRPDRSLEDVWYEVWRLVAWGRSRDVETFFLVYEGGKAYVDFSGLALILKDTSGLRFISSIGSGGKGYFESAHETERWELSSARIVVYVNTYNHALGVKDNNPGMEKVVYEVAPRDVAVGRRIDAENEYSDLKYAGEIVSV
;
A
#
# COMPACT_ATOMS: atom_id res chain seq x y z
N MET A 1 26.89 66.62 3.91
CA MET A 1 27.41 65.81 5.04
C MET A 1 27.82 64.45 4.50
N VAL A 2 29.12 64.16 4.46
CA VAL A 2 29.68 62.88 4.00
C VAL A 2 29.76 61.94 5.22
N ARG A 3 29.07 60.79 5.18
CA ARG A 3 29.18 59.75 6.22
C ARG A 3 30.45 58.93 6.00
N THR A 4 31.37 58.97 6.95
CA THR A 4 32.56 58.12 7.01
C THR A 4 32.17 56.66 7.32
N PRO A 5 32.73 55.66 6.61
CA PRO A 5 32.44 54.26 6.88
C PRO A 5 33.12 53.78 8.17
N VAL A 6 32.34 53.17 9.05
CA VAL A 6 32.82 52.59 10.31
C VAL A 6 33.66 51.35 10.00
N ARG A 7 34.98 51.42 10.18
CA ARG A 7 35.87 50.25 10.13
C ARG A 7 35.67 49.40 11.39
N LEU A 8 35.06 48.22 11.24
CA LEU A 8 35.06 47.21 12.30
C LEU A 8 36.51 46.78 12.60
N SER A 9 36.89 46.76 13.89
CA SER A 9 38.20 46.23 14.29
C SER A 9 38.29 44.73 13.95
N ARG A 10 39.49 44.23 13.61
CA ARG A 10 39.71 42.82 13.25
C ARG A 10 39.12 41.83 14.26
N ARG A 11 39.15 42.17 15.56
CA ARG A 11 38.53 41.38 16.63
C ARG A 11 37.00 41.31 16.52
N LYS A 12 36.34 42.42 16.18
CA LYS A 12 34.88 42.46 15.99
C LYS A 12 34.46 41.72 14.71
N ALA A 13 35.25 41.82 13.63
CA ALA A 13 35.01 41.07 12.41
C ALA A 13 35.16 39.55 12.63
N PHE A 14 36.16 39.13 13.39
CA PHE A 14 36.35 37.73 13.77
C PHE A 14 35.21 37.22 14.65
N LEU A 15 34.80 37.97 15.68
CA LEU A 15 33.66 37.60 16.52
C LEU A 15 32.37 37.45 15.71
N LEU A 16 32.13 38.38 14.77
CA LEU A 16 30.95 38.32 13.90
C LEU A 16 30.97 37.09 13.00
N ALA A 17 32.12 36.74 12.42
CA ALA A 17 32.28 35.53 11.61
C ALA A 17 32.04 34.25 12.42
N VAL A 18 32.53 34.19 13.68
CA VAL A 18 32.28 33.07 14.59
C VAL A 18 30.80 32.94 14.94
N VAL A 19 30.13 34.06 15.24
CA VAL A 19 28.67 34.06 15.51
C VAL A 19 27.89 33.61 14.29
N ILE A 20 28.23 34.08 13.09
CA ILE A 20 27.59 33.63 11.84
C ILE A 20 27.82 32.12 11.63
N ALA A 21 29.05 31.62 11.83
CA ALA A 21 29.36 30.20 11.66
C ALA A 21 28.61 29.31 12.67
N ILE A 22 28.53 29.71 13.94
CA ILE A 22 27.77 29.00 14.97
C ILE A 22 26.28 29.02 14.64
N THR A 23 25.76 30.16 14.20
CA THR A 23 24.32 30.32 13.87
C THR A 23 23.97 29.50 12.63
N ALA A 24 24.79 29.54 11.59
CA ALA A 24 24.64 28.71 10.40
C ALA A 24 24.74 27.23 10.76
N GLY A 25 25.72 26.83 11.58
CA GLY A 25 25.84 25.46 12.08
C GLY A 25 24.61 24.99 12.87
N ALA A 26 24.10 25.82 13.78
CA ALA A 26 22.90 25.52 14.56
C ALA A 26 21.64 25.43 13.69
N LEU A 27 21.49 26.31 12.70
CA LEU A 27 20.37 26.26 11.73
C LEU A 27 20.47 25.03 10.83
N THR A 28 21.68 24.66 10.41
CA THR A 28 21.95 23.45 9.62
C THR A 28 21.61 22.21 10.45
N LEU A 29 22.08 22.16 11.70
CA LEU A 29 21.75 21.07 12.62
C LEU A 29 20.24 21.02 12.89
N ALA A 30 19.58 22.13 13.19
CA ALA A 30 18.14 22.18 13.41
C ALA A 30 17.32 21.77 12.17
N TYR A 31 17.82 22.02 10.96
CA TYR A 31 17.18 21.64 9.71
C TYR A 31 17.37 20.15 9.36
N PHE A 32 18.58 19.62 9.58
CA PHE A 32 18.95 18.26 9.19
C PHE A 32 18.73 17.23 10.30
N TYR A 33 18.88 17.59 11.58
CA TYR A 33 18.74 16.68 12.72
C TYR A 33 17.35 16.00 12.78
N PRO A 34 16.22 16.69 12.59
CA PRO A 34 14.91 16.02 12.53
C PRO A 34 14.78 15.04 11.36
N LYS A 35 15.49 15.28 10.25
CA LYS A 35 15.51 14.39 9.08
C LYS A 35 16.38 13.16 9.33
N ILE A 36 17.52 13.32 10.01
CA ILE A 36 18.44 12.25 10.39
C ILE A 36 17.79 11.35 11.46
N VAL A 37 17.20 11.93 12.51
CA VAL A 37 16.52 11.17 13.57
C VAL A 37 15.29 10.42 13.04
N LYS A 38 14.52 11.00 12.09
CA LYS A 38 13.43 10.28 11.41
C LYS A 38 13.91 9.14 10.51
N ALA A 39 15.15 9.17 10.03
CA ALA A 39 15.72 8.09 9.24
C ALA A 39 16.21 6.90 10.10
N GLU A 40 16.49 7.13 11.39
CA GLU A 40 17.02 6.11 12.31
C GLU A 40 15.93 5.40 13.15
N ALA A 41 14.73 5.98 13.29
CA ALA A 41 13.64 5.30 13.99
C ALA A 41 13.12 4.12 13.14
N PRO A 42 13.07 2.88 13.69
CA PRO A 42 12.54 1.75 12.94
C PRO A 42 11.07 2.00 12.56
N SER A 43 10.69 1.62 11.35
CA SER A 43 9.31 1.71 10.89
C SER A 43 8.38 0.87 11.78
N LEU A 44 7.09 1.18 11.79
CA LEU A 44 6.09 0.42 12.54
C LEU A 44 6.13 -1.08 12.16
N GLU A 45 6.23 -1.38 10.87
CA GLU A 45 6.39 -2.74 10.36
C GLU A 45 7.67 -3.42 10.89
N SER A 46 8.81 -2.71 10.90
CA SER A 46 10.07 -3.27 11.42
C SER A 46 9.96 -3.57 12.92
N LYS A 47 9.37 -2.67 13.70
CA LYS A 47 9.10 -2.88 15.14
C LYS A 47 8.15 -4.06 15.38
N PHE A 48 7.09 -4.15 14.58
CA PHE A 48 6.13 -5.26 14.65
C PHE A 48 6.81 -6.60 14.40
N ARG A 49 7.63 -6.71 13.34
CA ARG A 49 8.36 -7.93 13.01
C ARG A 49 9.39 -8.32 14.06
N ASP A 50 10.13 -7.34 14.60
CA ASP A 50 11.07 -7.59 15.69
C ASP A 50 10.36 -8.17 16.92
N LEU A 51 9.27 -7.54 17.36
CA LEU A 51 8.45 -8.03 18.49
C LEU A 51 7.83 -9.40 18.20
N TYR A 52 7.28 -9.62 17.00
CA TYR A 52 6.71 -10.91 16.62
C TYR A 52 7.76 -12.04 16.67
N SER A 53 9.00 -11.76 16.30
CA SER A 53 10.08 -12.74 16.35
C SER A 53 10.59 -13.00 17.78
N ARG A 54 10.70 -11.97 18.63
CA ARG A 54 11.39 -12.05 19.93
C ARG A 54 10.47 -12.17 21.15
N ASN A 55 9.25 -11.66 21.08
CA ASN A 55 8.31 -11.62 22.21
C ASN A 55 7.20 -12.66 22.01
N ALA A 56 7.20 -13.70 22.85
CA ALA A 56 6.25 -14.80 22.76
C ALA A 56 4.80 -14.37 23.05
N GLU A 57 4.58 -13.48 24.03
CA GLU A 57 3.24 -12.99 24.36
C GLU A 57 2.66 -12.14 23.21
N PHE A 58 3.48 -11.27 22.62
CA PHE A 58 3.11 -10.47 21.46
C PHE A 58 2.75 -11.36 20.27
N ARG A 59 3.58 -12.35 19.97
CA ARG A 59 3.34 -13.32 18.91
C ARG A 59 2.03 -14.08 19.12
N LEU A 60 1.79 -14.60 20.33
CA LEU A 60 0.55 -15.29 20.67
C LEU A 60 -0.68 -14.39 20.49
N ALA A 61 -0.58 -13.11 20.86
CA ALA A 61 -1.67 -12.15 20.66
C ALA A 61 -1.96 -11.92 19.17
N VAL A 62 -0.92 -11.78 18.34
CA VAL A 62 -1.04 -11.62 16.88
C VAL A 62 -1.63 -12.88 16.24
N ASP A 63 -1.13 -14.07 16.59
CA ASP A 63 -1.57 -15.34 16.01
C ASP A 63 -3.01 -15.66 16.37
N GLU A 64 -3.42 -15.41 17.62
CA GLU A 64 -4.81 -15.59 18.04
C GLU A 64 -5.75 -14.59 17.34
N LEU A 65 -5.33 -13.33 17.19
CA LEU A 65 -6.13 -12.34 16.46
C LEU A 65 -6.25 -12.70 14.97
N ARG A 66 -5.17 -13.19 14.35
CA ARG A 66 -5.19 -13.75 12.99
C ARG A 66 -6.14 -14.92 12.90
N ARG A 67 -6.11 -15.85 13.86
CA ARG A 67 -7.03 -16.99 13.90
C ARG A 67 -8.49 -16.54 13.93
N LEU A 68 -8.82 -15.59 14.81
CA LEU A 68 -10.17 -15.01 14.88
C LEU A 68 -10.57 -14.34 13.55
N ALA A 69 -9.68 -13.59 12.90
CA ALA A 69 -10.02 -12.85 11.69
C ALA A 69 -10.00 -13.70 10.39
N LEU A 70 -9.12 -14.70 10.31
CA LEU A 70 -8.70 -15.36 9.06
C LEU A 70 -9.00 -16.87 8.98
N ASP A 71 -9.24 -17.57 10.09
CA ASP A 71 -9.63 -18.99 10.02
C ASP A 71 -11.16 -19.13 9.92
N PRO A 72 -11.73 -19.51 8.78
CA PRO A 72 -13.18 -19.62 8.63
C PRO A 72 -13.84 -20.66 9.56
N GLY A 73 -13.08 -21.59 10.15
CA GLY A 73 -13.59 -22.53 11.15
C GLY A 73 -13.77 -21.95 12.55
N VAL A 74 -13.36 -20.70 12.78
CA VAL A 74 -13.36 -20.05 14.10
C VAL A 74 -14.35 -18.89 14.09
N PRO A 75 -15.39 -18.89 14.95
CA PRO A 75 -16.29 -17.75 15.09
C PRO A 75 -15.55 -16.48 15.49
N TYR A 76 -16.01 -15.33 15.00
CA TYR A 76 -15.40 -14.04 15.37
C TYR A 76 -15.95 -13.57 16.72
N ASP A 77 -15.09 -13.56 17.73
CA ASP A 77 -15.37 -12.94 19.02
C ASP A 77 -14.78 -11.52 19.04
N GLU A 78 -15.67 -10.52 18.89
CA GLU A 78 -15.29 -9.12 18.83
C GLU A 78 -14.66 -8.61 20.14
N ASN A 79 -15.12 -9.11 21.30
CA ASN A 79 -14.57 -8.71 22.59
C ASN A 79 -13.15 -9.24 22.75
N ARG A 80 -12.93 -10.51 22.39
CA ARG A 80 -11.61 -11.10 22.41
C ARG A 80 -10.69 -10.40 21.41
N ALA A 81 -11.16 -10.12 20.20
CA ALA A 81 -10.40 -9.42 19.17
C ALA A 81 -9.97 -8.02 19.62
N PHE A 82 -10.88 -7.26 20.24
CA PHE A 82 -10.60 -5.94 20.81
C PHE A 82 -9.49 -6.00 21.88
N THR A 83 -9.59 -6.94 22.82
CA THR A 83 -8.58 -7.11 23.88
C THR A 83 -7.22 -7.50 23.31
N LEU A 84 -7.18 -8.42 22.34
CA LEU A 84 -5.93 -8.84 21.69
C LEU A 84 -5.30 -7.68 20.92
N PHE A 85 -6.10 -6.91 20.18
CA PHE A 85 -5.61 -5.78 19.41
C PHE A 85 -5.02 -4.68 20.30
N ASN A 86 -5.67 -4.34 21.43
CA ASN A 86 -5.10 -3.39 22.39
C ASN A 86 -3.84 -3.91 23.08
N SER A 87 -3.73 -5.23 23.32
CA SER A 87 -2.47 -5.84 23.78
C SER A 87 -1.32 -5.66 22.76
N ILE A 88 -1.63 -5.85 21.47
CA ILE A 88 -0.67 -5.62 20.37
C ILE A 88 -0.26 -4.14 20.31
N LEU A 89 -1.21 -3.21 20.38
CA LEU A 89 -0.93 -1.76 20.40
C LEU A 89 -0.03 -1.38 21.57
N LYS A 90 -0.33 -1.87 22.77
CA LYS A 90 0.50 -1.67 23.96
C LYS A 90 1.91 -2.22 23.79
N GLY A 91 2.05 -3.43 23.23
CA GLY A 91 3.37 -4.02 22.92
C GLY A 91 4.18 -3.16 21.94
N LEU A 92 3.51 -2.49 21.01
CA LEU A 92 4.11 -1.54 20.07
C LEU A 92 4.35 -0.15 20.69
N GLY A 93 3.96 0.09 21.95
CA GLY A 93 4.03 1.41 22.58
C GLY A 93 3.11 2.44 21.94
N LEU A 94 1.99 1.98 21.38
CA LEU A 94 0.96 2.80 20.73
C LEU A 94 -0.23 2.98 21.67
N PRO A 95 -0.99 4.09 21.54
CA PRO A 95 -2.21 4.27 22.31
C PRO A 95 -3.26 3.22 21.94
N GLU A 96 -4.01 2.78 22.95
CA GLU A 96 -5.12 1.86 22.80
C GLU A 96 -6.24 2.48 21.94
N VAL A 97 -6.94 1.63 21.22
CA VAL A 97 -8.17 2.00 20.50
C VAL A 97 -9.37 1.82 21.42
N ASP A 98 -10.34 2.72 21.32
CA ASP A 98 -11.63 2.58 22.00
C ASP A 98 -12.62 1.73 21.18
N ARG A 99 -13.78 1.44 21.79
CA ARG A 99 -14.83 0.63 21.17
C ARG A 99 -15.50 1.28 19.97
N LEU A 100 -15.53 2.61 19.88
CA LEU A 100 -16.17 3.32 18.77
C LEU A 100 -15.32 3.24 17.49
N HIS A 101 -14.01 3.18 17.66
CA HIS A 101 -13.04 3.15 16.57
C HIS A 101 -12.55 1.73 16.22
N PHE A 102 -12.71 0.74 17.10
CA PHE A 102 -12.42 -0.67 16.78
C PHE A 102 -13.50 -1.26 15.85
N ARG A 103 -13.34 -1.05 14.54
CA ARG A 103 -14.28 -1.50 13.50
C ARG A 103 -13.71 -2.61 12.63
N TYR A 104 -12.91 -3.49 13.23
CA TYR A 104 -12.28 -4.61 12.54
C TYR A 104 -13.09 -5.89 12.76
N GLY A 105 -13.20 -6.71 11.71
CA GLY A 105 -14.10 -7.86 11.68
C GLY A 105 -13.51 -9.10 11.02
N LYS A 106 -14.34 -10.14 10.92
CA LYS A 106 -14.02 -11.38 10.20
C LYS A 106 -13.70 -11.08 8.73
N SER A 107 -12.47 -11.31 8.32
CA SER A 107 -12.01 -11.07 6.95
C SER A 107 -12.22 -12.29 6.04
N VAL A 108 -12.25 -13.50 6.60
CA VAL A 108 -12.41 -14.75 5.86
C VAL A 108 -13.57 -15.55 6.43
N LYS A 109 -14.61 -15.78 5.62
CA LYS A 109 -15.86 -16.41 6.08
C LYS A 109 -16.08 -17.82 5.52
N ALA A 110 -15.32 -18.21 4.50
CA ALA A 110 -15.48 -19.49 3.81
C ALA A 110 -14.13 -20.18 3.57
N ARG A 111 -14.17 -21.48 3.32
CA ARG A 111 -13.02 -22.28 2.85
C ARG A 111 -13.14 -22.54 1.35
N ALA A 112 -12.01 -22.59 0.67
CA ALA A 112 -11.94 -23.09 -0.69
C ALA A 112 -12.11 -24.61 -0.69
N GLU A 113 -12.92 -25.13 -1.61
CA GLU A 113 -13.06 -26.59 -1.79
C GLU A 113 -11.78 -27.19 -2.36
N LYS A 114 -11.14 -26.49 -3.30
CA LYS A 114 -9.88 -26.87 -3.92
C LYS A 114 -9.03 -25.62 -4.17
N VAL A 115 -7.70 -25.79 -4.10
CA VAL A 115 -6.73 -24.83 -4.63
C VAL A 115 -6.66 -24.99 -6.16
N PRO A 116 -6.87 -23.93 -6.95
CA PRO A 116 -6.67 -23.97 -8.40
C PRO A 116 -5.23 -24.37 -8.76
N GLU A 117 -5.07 -25.02 -9.91
CA GLU A 117 -3.72 -25.31 -10.41
C GLU A 117 -2.96 -24.00 -10.69
N PRO A 118 -1.63 -23.96 -10.47
CA PRO A 118 -0.82 -22.81 -10.80
C PRO A 118 -0.97 -22.44 -12.29
N VAL A 119 -1.14 -21.14 -12.54
CA VAL A 119 -1.22 -20.60 -13.90
C VAL A 119 0.20 -20.31 -14.36
N ALA A 120 0.65 -21.00 -15.41
CA ALA A 120 1.88 -20.64 -16.10
C ALA A 120 1.65 -19.34 -16.87
N CYS A 121 2.50 -18.33 -16.65
CA CYS A 121 2.38 -17.07 -17.37
C CYS A 121 3.71 -16.45 -17.77
N ARG A 122 3.60 -15.47 -18.66
CA ARG A 122 4.69 -14.72 -19.26
C ARG A 122 4.40 -13.22 -19.20
N LEU A 123 5.42 -12.41 -19.45
CA LEU A 123 5.20 -10.99 -19.66
C LEU A 123 4.53 -10.75 -21.03
N PRO A 124 3.56 -9.83 -21.15
CA PRO A 124 3.00 -9.46 -22.45
C PRO A 124 4.01 -8.64 -23.25
N ASP A 125 4.26 -9.03 -24.50
CA ASP A 125 5.22 -8.34 -25.39
C ASP A 125 4.74 -6.94 -25.80
N ASP A 126 3.43 -6.71 -25.75
CA ASP A 126 2.72 -5.50 -26.18
C ASP A 126 2.25 -4.62 -24.99
N LEU A 127 2.74 -4.87 -23.77
CA LEU A 127 2.33 -4.11 -22.59
C LEU A 127 2.84 -2.67 -22.66
N ASN A 128 1.96 -1.74 -23.03
CA ASN A 128 2.21 -0.30 -23.03
C ASN A 128 1.34 0.38 -21.97
N LEU A 129 1.81 0.32 -20.73
CA LEU A 129 1.07 0.78 -19.55
C LEU A 129 1.69 2.04 -18.95
N VAL A 130 0.82 2.98 -18.59
CA VAL A 130 1.18 4.20 -17.86
C VAL A 130 0.31 4.29 -16.62
N ILE A 131 0.96 4.40 -15.45
CA ILE A 131 0.28 4.68 -14.19
C ILE A 131 0.45 6.16 -13.87
N VAL A 132 -0.66 6.84 -13.59
CA VAL A 132 -0.67 8.28 -13.26
C VAL A 132 -1.18 8.45 -11.84
N GLN A 133 -0.35 8.99 -10.95
CA GLN A 133 -0.67 9.13 -9.53
C GLN A 133 -0.61 10.60 -9.09
N PRO A 134 -1.52 11.09 -8.24
CA PRO A 134 -1.40 12.40 -7.65
C PRO A 134 -0.05 12.57 -6.94
N LYS A 135 0.67 13.65 -7.26
CA LYS A 135 1.99 13.93 -6.66
C LYS A 135 1.92 14.12 -5.15
N LEU A 136 0.78 14.59 -4.65
CA LEU A 136 0.49 14.69 -3.21
C LEU A 136 0.55 13.31 -2.54
N ASP A 137 0.00 12.29 -3.19
CA ASP A 137 -0.03 10.92 -2.69
C ASP A 137 1.36 10.26 -2.66
N VAL A 138 2.10 10.43 -3.75
CA VAL A 138 3.51 10.05 -3.84
C VAL A 138 4.32 10.71 -2.71
N SER A 139 4.12 12.01 -2.49
CA SER A 139 4.81 12.79 -1.45
C SER A 139 4.42 12.36 -0.03
N ALA A 140 3.20 11.84 0.18
CA ALA A 140 2.77 11.26 1.46
C ALA A 140 3.48 9.93 1.77
N GLY A 141 4.14 9.34 0.78
CA GLY A 141 4.88 8.09 0.88
C GLY A 141 4.10 6.87 0.38
N ASN A 142 3.09 7.07 -0.48
CA ASN A 142 2.27 6.03 -1.09
C ASN A 142 2.72 5.71 -2.54
N HIS A 143 3.98 5.99 -2.88
CA HIS A 143 4.47 5.82 -4.25
C HIS A 143 4.41 4.36 -4.71
N LEU A 144 4.22 4.17 -6.02
CA LEU A 144 4.33 2.88 -6.68
C LEU A 144 5.76 2.34 -6.54
N GLU A 145 5.91 1.17 -5.92
CA GLU A 145 7.21 0.51 -5.71
C GLU A 145 7.50 -0.55 -6.78
N LYS A 146 6.48 -1.32 -7.17
CA LYS A 146 6.66 -2.47 -8.06
C LYS A 146 5.41 -2.74 -8.87
N VAL A 147 5.62 -3.26 -10.08
CA VAL A 147 4.56 -3.74 -10.96
C VAL A 147 4.82 -5.19 -11.29
N TYR A 148 3.77 -6.00 -11.21
CA TYR A 148 3.74 -7.36 -11.71
C TYR A 148 2.77 -7.44 -12.88
N ALA A 149 3.12 -8.23 -13.88
CA ALA A 149 2.19 -8.59 -14.94
C ALA A 149 2.33 -10.06 -15.31
N CYS A 150 1.19 -10.67 -15.65
CA CYS A 150 1.09 -12.07 -15.96
C CYS A 150 0.04 -12.28 -17.05
N GLU A 151 0.49 -12.66 -18.24
CA GLU A 151 -0.39 -13.03 -19.34
C GLU A 151 -0.70 -14.53 -19.32
N TYR A 152 -1.99 -14.87 -19.40
CA TYR A 152 -2.48 -16.24 -19.51
C TYR A 152 -3.80 -16.33 -20.27
N GLN A 153 -4.23 -17.56 -20.56
CA GLN A 153 -5.53 -17.85 -21.17
C GLN A 153 -6.56 -18.21 -20.10
N LEU A 154 -7.74 -17.61 -20.18
CA LEU A 154 -8.89 -17.91 -19.34
C LEU A 154 -10.10 -18.24 -20.23
N GLY A 155 -10.34 -19.54 -20.45
CA GLY A 155 -11.31 -19.99 -21.44
C GLY A 155 -10.91 -19.54 -22.85
N SER A 156 -11.75 -18.77 -23.53
CA SER A 156 -11.47 -18.18 -24.85
C SER A 156 -10.85 -16.77 -24.79
N LYS A 157 -10.59 -16.25 -23.59
CA LYS A 157 -10.07 -14.90 -23.36
C LYS A 157 -8.57 -14.93 -23.13
N ARG A 158 -7.84 -14.00 -23.76
CA ARG A 158 -6.48 -13.65 -23.35
C ARG A 158 -6.61 -12.64 -22.20
N VAL A 159 -5.98 -12.91 -21.06
CA VAL A 159 -6.00 -12.05 -19.88
C VAL A 159 -4.57 -11.65 -19.53
N VAL A 160 -4.36 -10.36 -19.27
CA VAL A 160 -3.17 -9.87 -18.58
C VAL A 160 -3.61 -9.36 -17.23
N GLU A 161 -3.20 -10.05 -16.18
CA GLU A 161 -3.35 -9.56 -14.82
C GLU A 161 -2.21 -8.59 -14.53
N VAL A 162 -2.54 -7.38 -14.06
CA VAL A 162 -1.58 -6.36 -13.67
C VAL A 162 -1.76 -6.06 -12.18
N THR A 163 -0.71 -6.26 -11.40
CA THR A 163 -0.70 -5.96 -9.97
C THR A 163 0.29 -4.85 -9.66
N LEU A 164 -0.19 -3.80 -8.99
CA LEU A 164 0.56 -2.65 -8.52
C LEU A 164 0.83 -2.79 -7.04
N VAL A 165 2.07 -2.58 -6.61
CA VAL A 165 2.45 -2.54 -5.20
C VAL A 165 2.83 -1.13 -4.82
N PHE A 166 2.04 -0.52 -3.93
CA PHE A 166 2.31 0.81 -3.38
C PHE A 166 2.98 0.67 -2.01
N LYS A 167 3.90 1.61 -1.71
CA LYS A 167 4.70 1.55 -0.48
C LYS A 167 3.84 1.52 0.80
N ASN A 168 2.73 2.24 0.79
CA ASN A 168 1.75 2.31 1.88
C ASN A 168 0.44 2.93 1.36
N GLU A 169 -0.58 3.01 2.20
CA GLU A 169 -1.90 3.59 1.95
C GLU A 169 -2.21 4.61 3.06
N LYS A 170 -1.64 5.81 2.95
CA LYS A 170 -1.80 6.85 3.97
C LYS A 170 -2.88 7.83 3.57
N ARG A 171 -3.83 8.07 4.49
CA ARG A 171 -4.89 9.05 4.31
C ARG A 171 -4.32 10.49 4.23
N PRO A 172 -4.97 11.39 3.50
CA PRO A 172 -4.57 12.80 3.44
C PRO A 172 -4.66 13.49 4.82
N ASP A 173 -5.66 13.13 5.63
CA ASP A 173 -5.97 13.67 6.95
C ASP A 173 -5.49 12.74 8.05
N ARG A 174 -4.16 12.61 8.19
CA ARG A 174 -3.58 11.68 9.16
C ARG A 174 -4.11 11.88 10.57
N SER A 175 -4.62 10.79 11.12
CA SER A 175 -5.19 10.70 12.45
C SER A 175 -4.60 9.51 13.20
N LEU A 176 -5.04 9.30 14.44
CA LEU A 176 -4.67 8.11 15.18
C LEU A 176 -5.28 6.83 14.59
N GLU A 177 -6.40 6.95 13.87
CA GLU A 177 -7.04 5.83 13.17
C GLU A 177 -6.12 5.24 12.10
N ASP A 178 -5.30 6.05 11.43
CA ASP A 178 -4.33 5.57 10.45
C ASP A 178 -3.29 4.66 11.10
N VAL A 179 -2.82 5.01 12.30
CA VAL A 179 -1.85 4.21 13.04
C VAL A 179 -2.47 2.87 13.45
N TRP A 180 -3.72 2.88 13.96
CA TRP A 180 -4.44 1.65 14.26
C TRP A 180 -4.66 0.80 13.01
N TYR A 181 -5.04 1.41 11.89
CA TYR A 181 -5.26 0.70 10.63
C TYR A 181 -3.96 0.09 10.08
N GLU A 182 -2.82 0.79 10.15
CA GLU A 182 -1.52 0.23 9.79
C GLU A 182 -1.20 -1.02 10.62
N VAL A 183 -1.46 -1.01 11.94
CA VAL A 183 -1.27 -2.20 12.79
C VAL A 183 -2.24 -3.32 12.41
N TRP A 184 -3.51 -2.99 12.15
CA TRP A 184 -4.47 -3.98 11.67
C TRP A 184 -4.01 -4.63 10.36
N ARG A 185 -3.42 -3.86 9.44
CA ARG A 185 -2.86 -4.41 8.18
C ARG A 185 -1.70 -5.37 8.43
N LEU A 186 -0.80 -5.05 9.36
CA LEU A 186 0.29 -5.98 9.75
C LEU A 186 -0.25 -7.28 10.35
N VAL A 187 -1.34 -7.23 11.10
CA VAL A 187 -2.00 -8.42 11.64
C VAL A 187 -2.75 -9.19 10.54
N ALA A 188 -3.73 -8.55 9.90
CA ALA A 188 -4.71 -9.20 9.03
C ALA A 188 -4.18 -9.45 7.61
N TRP A 189 -3.22 -8.67 7.13
CA TRP A 189 -2.61 -8.82 5.81
C TRP A 189 -1.14 -9.24 5.86
N GLY A 190 -0.47 -9.14 7.01
CA GLY A 190 0.95 -9.50 7.13
C GLY A 190 1.90 -8.52 6.45
N ARG A 191 1.42 -7.36 6.00
CA ARG A 191 2.18 -6.34 5.24
C ARG A 191 1.64 -4.94 5.48
N SER A 192 2.49 -3.93 5.27
CA SER A 192 2.08 -2.52 5.22
C SER A 192 1.93 -1.98 3.79
N ARG A 193 2.51 -2.65 2.80
CA ARG A 193 2.38 -2.25 1.38
C ARG A 193 0.95 -2.39 1.00
N ASP A 194 0.47 -1.53 0.13
CA ASP A 194 -0.80 -1.74 -0.52
C ASP A 194 -0.63 -2.47 -1.85
N VAL A 195 -1.55 -3.35 -2.18
CA VAL A 195 -1.45 -4.21 -3.36
C VAL A 195 -2.78 -4.09 -4.08
N GLU A 196 -2.75 -3.67 -5.33
CA GLU A 196 -3.94 -3.47 -6.15
C GLU A 196 -3.82 -4.15 -7.50
N THR A 197 -4.93 -4.67 -8.00
CA THR A 197 -4.94 -5.50 -9.22
C THR A 197 -6.06 -5.09 -10.14
N PHE A 198 -5.76 -5.06 -11.42
CA PHE A 198 -6.75 -4.93 -12.49
C PHE A 198 -6.35 -5.86 -13.64
N PHE A 199 -7.28 -6.05 -14.57
CA PHE A 199 -7.11 -6.99 -15.68
C PHE A 199 -7.24 -6.29 -17.02
N LEU A 200 -6.38 -6.66 -17.96
CA LEU A 200 -6.59 -6.41 -19.38
C LEU A 200 -7.20 -7.66 -19.99
N VAL A 201 -8.45 -7.56 -20.45
CA VAL A 201 -9.20 -8.69 -21.00
C VAL A 201 -9.37 -8.50 -22.49
N TYR A 202 -8.86 -9.45 -23.28
CA TYR A 202 -8.99 -9.47 -24.72
C TYR A 202 -9.98 -10.57 -25.12
N GLU A 203 -11.13 -10.17 -25.65
CA GLU A 203 -12.21 -11.07 -26.05
C GLU A 203 -12.97 -10.51 -27.25
N GLY A 204 -13.38 -11.39 -28.18
CA GLY A 204 -14.20 -10.99 -29.33
C GLY A 204 -13.58 -9.91 -30.22
N GLY A 205 -12.25 -9.84 -30.30
CA GLY A 205 -11.53 -8.80 -31.05
C GLY A 205 -11.47 -7.43 -30.37
N LYS A 206 -11.92 -7.33 -29.12
CA LYS A 206 -11.89 -6.11 -28.29
C LYS A 206 -10.96 -6.28 -27.11
N ALA A 207 -10.52 -5.16 -26.55
CA ALA A 207 -9.71 -5.11 -25.34
C ALA A 207 -10.41 -4.27 -24.28
N TYR A 208 -10.33 -4.70 -23.02
CA TYR A 208 -10.99 -4.05 -21.89
C TYR A 208 -10.01 -3.89 -20.72
N VAL A 209 -10.15 -2.81 -19.96
CA VAL A 209 -9.63 -2.72 -18.59
C VAL A 209 -10.76 -3.10 -17.65
N ASP A 210 -10.54 -4.07 -16.79
CA ASP A 210 -11.50 -4.59 -15.82
C ASP A 210 -10.93 -4.45 -14.42
N PHE A 211 -11.66 -3.75 -13.55
CA PHE A 211 -11.29 -3.50 -12.16
C PHE A 211 -12.00 -4.43 -11.18
N SER A 212 -12.55 -5.55 -11.65
CA SER A 212 -13.21 -6.55 -10.81
C SER A 212 -12.29 -7.11 -9.73
N GLY A 213 -12.89 -7.50 -8.62
CA GLY A 213 -12.20 -8.21 -7.55
C GLY A 213 -11.77 -9.64 -7.92
N LEU A 214 -11.04 -10.26 -7.01
CA LEU A 214 -10.57 -11.65 -7.10
C LEU A 214 -10.65 -12.31 -5.72
N ALA A 215 -10.33 -13.60 -5.63
CA ALA A 215 -10.18 -14.26 -4.33
C ALA A 215 -8.81 -14.91 -4.17
N LEU A 216 -8.22 -14.77 -2.98
CA LEU A 216 -7.01 -15.46 -2.57
C LEU A 216 -7.36 -16.62 -1.62
N ILE A 217 -6.57 -17.68 -1.67
CA ILE A 217 -6.70 -18.84 -0.78
C ILE A 217 -5.52 -18.83 0.18
N LEU A 218 -5.80 -18.64 1.48
CA LEU A 218 -4.78 -18.74 2.52
C LEU A 218 -4.20 -20.15 2.60
N LYS A 219 -2.87 -20.26 2.69
CA LYS A 219 -2.16 -21.53 2.65
C LYS A 219 -2.51 -22.45 3.82
N ASP A 220 -2.63 -21.91 5.02
CA ASP A 220 -2.73 -22.72 6.25
C ASP A 220 -4.17 -23.10 6.61
N THR A 221 -5.15 -22.29 6.21
CA THR A 221 -6.57 -22.48 6.59
C THR A 221 -7.48 -22.83 5.41
N SER A 222 -6.93 -22.83 4.19
CA SER A 222 -7.69 -22.82 2.93
C SER A 222 -8.76 -21.73 2.89
N GLY A 223 -8.57 -20.66 3.66
CA GLY A 223 -9.53 -19.58 3.80
C GLY A 223 -9.67 -18.76 2.53
N LEU A 224 -10.90 -18.57 2.07
CA LEU A 224 -11.22 -17.70 0.93
C LEU A 224 -11.28 -16.25 1.37
N ARG A 225 -10.28 -15.48 0.91
CA ARG A 225 -10.20 -14.03 1.12
C ARG A 225 -10.60 -13.32 -0.17
N PHE A 226 -11.77 -12.70 -0.16
CA PHE A 226 -12.22 -11.87 -1.26
C PHE A 226 -11.49 -10.53 -1.24
N ILE A 227 -10.94 -10.16 -2.39
CA ILE A 227 -10.37 -8.86 -2.68
C ILE A 227 -11.44 -8.08 -3.44
N SER A 228 -11.82 -6.94 -2.90
CA SER A 228 -12.83 -6.08 -3.54
C SER A 228 -12.34 -5.56 -4.89
N SER A 229 -13.29 -5.19 -5.74
CA SER A 229 -13.01 -4.42 -6.95
C SER A 229 -12.28 -3.12 -6.63
N ILE A 230 -11.51 -2.60 -7.58
CA ILE A 230 -10.66 -1.43 -7.38
C ILE A 230 -11.02 -0.23 -8.25
N GLY A 231 -12.19 -0.23 -8.89
CA GLY A 231 -12.68 0.89 -9.67
C GLY A 231 -12.92 2.13 -8.81
N SER A 232 -12.59 3.29 -9.35
CA SER A 232 -12.72 4.57 -8.65
C SER A 232 -14.14 5.13 -8.65
N GLY A 233 -15.01 4.70 -9.57
CA GLY A 233 -16.43 5.12 -9.56
C GLY A 233 -16.65 6.62 -9.79
N GLY A 234 -15.65 7.32 -10.33
CA GLY A 234 -15.67 8.79 -10.43
C GLY A 234 -15.21 9.55 -9.18
N LYS A 235 -14.83 8.86 -8.10
CA LYS A 235 -14.35 9.51 -6.87
C LYS A 235 -12.93 10.05 -7.01
N GLY A 236 -12.66 11.14 -6.29
CA GLY A 236 -11.37 11.84 -6.31
C GLY A 236 -10.46 11.51 -5.12
N TYR A 237 -9.33 12.21 -5.04
CA TYR A 237 -8.21 11.85 -4.15
C TYR A 237 -8.58 11.78 -2.67
N PHE A 238 -9.50 12.63 -2.22
CA PHE A 238 -9.90 12.74 -0.81
C PHE A 238 -11.01 11.77 -0.40
N GLU A 239 -11.42 10.88 -1.28
CA GLU A 239 -12.49 9.90 -1.06
C GLU A 239 -11.94 8.47 -1.08
N SER A 240 -12.73 7.49 -0.64
CA SER A 240 -12.42 6.06 -0.81
C SER A 240 -13.39 5.39 -1.79
N ALA A 241 -12.88 4.50 -2.65
CA ALA A 241 -13.68 3.78 -3.64
C ALA A 241 -13.22 2.33 -3.80
N HIS A 242 -14.15 1.46 -4.20
CA HIS A 242 -13.94 0.04 -4.54
C HIS A 242 -15.09 -0.44 -5.45
N GLU A 243 -15.28 0.24 -6.60
CA GLU A 243 -16.37 -0.04 -7.52
C GLU A 243 -15.99 -1.12 -8.54
N THR A 244 -16.98 -1.90 -9.00
CA THR A 244 -16.80 -2.79 -10.14
C THR A 244 -16.98 -1.99 -11.43
N GLU A 245 -15.91 -1.84 -12.20
CA GLU A 245 -15.91 -1.07 -13.44
C GLU A 245 -15.18 -1.82 -14.55
N ARG A 246 -15.70 -1.70 -15.78
CA ARG A 246 -15.09 -2.26 -16.99
C ARG A 246 -15.19 -1.27 -18.13
N TRP A 247 -14.08 -1.04 -18.81
CA TRP A 247 -13.95 -0.02 -19.86
C TRP A 247 -13.34 -0.63 -21.13
N GLU A 248 -13.97 -0.42 -22.28
CA GLU A 248 -13.39 -0.77 -23.58
C GLU A 248 -12.21 0.17 -23.90
N LEU A 249 -11.06 -0.42 -24.27
CA LEU A 249 -9.88 0.32 -24.66
C LEU A 249 -9.99 0.80 -26.11
N SER A 250 -9.80 2.10 -26.32
CA SER A 250 -9.75 2.72 -27.65
C SER A 250 -8.33 2.83 -28.21
N SER A 251 -7.31 2.49 -27.41
CA SER A 251 -5.91 2.75 -27.67
C SER A 251 -5.05 1.59 -27.15
N ALA A 252 -3.96 1.29 -27.87
CA ALA A 252 -2.93 0.35 -27.41
C ALA A 252 -2.12 0.89 -26.22
N ARG A 253 -2.00 2.22 -26.08
CA ARG A 253 -1.43 2.86 -24.88
C ARG A 253 -2.51 2.88 -23.80
N ILE A 254 -2.24 2.21 -22.69
CA ILE A 254 -3.17 2.05 -21.57
C ILE A 254 -2.74 3.03 -20.48
N VAL A 255 -3.62 3.97 -20.13
CA VAL A 255 -3.37 4.94 -19.07
C VAL A 255 -4.34 4.64 -17.93
N VAL A 256 -3.80 4.33 -16.77
CA VAL A 256 -4.56 4.08 -15.54
C VAL A 256 -4.20 5.15 -14.52
N TYR A 257 -5.24 5.83 -14.02
CA TYR A 257 -5.13 6.85 -12.99
C TYR A 257 -5.38 6.23 -11.63
N VAL A 258 -4.49 6.51 -10.68
CA VAL A 258 -4.75 6.33 -9.25
C VAL A 258 -5.58 7.52 -8.81
N ASN A 259 -6.85 7.31 -8.51
CA ASN A 259 -7.81 8.39 -8.32
C ASN A 259 -8.08 8.72 -6.85
N THR A 260 -7.91 7.78 -5.94
CA THR A 260 -8.18 7.95 -4.49
C THR A 260 -6.92 7.70 -3.64
N TYR A 261 -6.93 8.13 -2.38
CA TYR A 261 -5.84 7.83 -1.44
C TYR A 261 -5.73 6.33 -1.08
N ASN A 262 -6.84 5.59 -1.21
CA ASN A 262 -6.87 4.13 -1.03
C ASN A 262 -6.61 3.39 -2.37
N HIS A 263 -5.94 4.06 -3.31
CA HIS A 263 -5.52 3.56 -4.62
C HIS A 263 -6.60 2.94 -5.52
N ALA A 264 -7.84 3.39 -5.41
CA ALA A 264 -8.84 3.07 -6.42
C ALA A 264 -8.45 3.64 -7.78
N LEU A 265 -8.61 2.83 -8.82
CA LEU A 265 -8.09 3.04 -10.15
C LEU A 265 -9.19 3.44 -11.14
N GLY A 266 -8.81 4.08 -12.24
CA GLY A 266 -9.73 4.35 -13.34
C GLY A 266 -9.00 4.68 -14.62
N VAL A 267 -9.71 4.63 -15.75
CA VAL A 267 -9.19 5.08 -17.05
C VAL A 267 -9.41 6.59 -17.30
N LYS A 268 -10.09 7.27 -16.36
CA LYS A 268 -10.34 8.71 -16.37
C LYS A 268 -9.61 9.37 -15.20
N ASP A 269 -9.04 10.56 -15.43
CA ASP A 269 -8.50 11.40 -14.36
C ASP A 269 -9.66 12.08 -13.61
N ASN A 270 -9.96 11.61 -12.41
CA ASN A 270 -10.96 12.25 -11.54
C ASN A 270 -10.37 13.47 -10.78
N ASN A 271 -9.08 13.74 -10.96
CA ASN A 271 -8.33 14.78 -10.25
C ASN A 271 -7.64 15.78 -11.21
N PRO A 272 -8.29 16.31 -12.25
CA PRO A 272 -7.60 17.04 -13.34
C PRO A 272 -6.83 18.29 -12.87
N GLY A 273 -7.20 18.87 -11.73
CA GLY A 273 -6.50 20.03 -11.15
C GLY A 273 -5.26 19.70 -10.30
N MET A 274 -4.94 18.42 -10.09
CA MET A 274 -3.81 17.99 -9.25
C MET A 274 -2.57 17.70 -10.08
N GLU A 275 -1.39 18.15 -9.61
CA GLU A 275 -0.11 17.71 -10.14
C GLU A 275 0.02 16.19 -10.08
N LYS A 276 0.64 15.60 -11.10
CA LYS A 276 0.77 14.14 -11.24
C LYS A 276 2.23 13.71 -11.31
N VAL A 277 2.48 12.48 -10.85
CA VAL A 277 3.66 11.69 -11.19
C VAL A 277 3.22 10.65 -12.20
N VAL A 278 4.00 10.50 -13.26
CA VAL A 278 3.74 9.57 -14.35
C VAL A 278 4.78 8.47 -14.30
N TYR A 279 4.33 7.23 -14.17
CA TYR A 279 5.15 6.03 -14.24
C TYR A 279 4.91 5.37 -15.59
N GLU A 280 5.88 5.46 -16.49
CA GLU A 280 5.89 4.67 -17.71
C GLU A 280 6.40 3.26 -17.39
N VAL A 281 5.52 2.27 -17.48
CA VAL A 281 5.82 0.90 -17.10
C VAL A 281 6.48 0.21 -18.28
N ALA A 282 7.82 0.21 -18.31
CA ALA A 282 8.57 -0.50 -19.32
C ALA A 282 8.67 -2.00 -18.98
N PRO A 283 8.65 -2.91 -19.97
CA PRO A 283 8.70 -4.36 -19.74
C PRO A 283 9.85 -4.83 -18.83
N ARG A 284 11.02 -4.17 -18.90
CA ARG A 284 12.19 -4.49 -18.07
C ARG A 284 12.01 -4.19 -16.58
N ASP A 285 11.07 -3.30 -16.25
CA ASP A 285 10.79 -2.82 -14.90
C ASP A 285 9.58 -3.55 -14.27
N VAL A 286 9.04 -4.56 -14.99
CA VAL A 286 7.90 -5.38 -14.57
C VAL A 286 8.37 -6.78 -14.17
N ALA A 287 7.94 -7.24 -13.00
CA ALA A 287 8.12 -8.62 -12.59
C ALA A 287 7.05 -9.52 -13.25
N VAL A 288 7.46 -10.70 -13.72
CA VAL A 288 6.49 -11.71 -14.17
C VAL A 288 5.83 -12.33 -12.94
N GLY A 289 4.53 -12.18 -12.81
CA GLY A 289 3.77 -12.73 -11.69
C GLY A 289 2.38 -12.13 -11.53
N ARG A 290 1.60 -12.75 -10.65
CA ARG A 290 0.22 -12.41 -10.30
C ARG A 290 0.16 -11.71 -8.94
N ARG A 291 -1.05 -11.35 -8.49
CA ARG A 291 -1.30 -10.82 -7.16
C ARG A 291 -0.82 -11.77 -6.09
N ILE A 292 -1.09 -13.07 -6.22
CA ILE A 292 -0.59 -14.06 -5.26
C ILE A 292 0.94 -14.01 -5.08
N ASP A 293 1.70 -13.72 -6.13
CA ASP A 293 3.17 -13.59 -6.04
C ASP A 293 3.57 -12.34 -5.27
N ALA A 294 2.93 -11.20 -5.56
CA ALA A 294 3.13 -9.96 -4.79
C ALA A 294 2.75 -10.14 -3.31
N GLU A 295 1.61 -10.77 -3.02
CA GLU A 295 1.20 -11.07 -1.66
C GLU A 295 2.23 -11.97 -0.96
N ASN A 296 2.71 -13.02 -1.61
CA ASN A 296 3.71 -13.93 -1.04
C ASN A 296 5.11 -13.29 -0.90
N GLU A 297 5.45 -12.29 -1.70
CA GLU A 297 6.72 -11.54 -1.57
C GLU A 297 6.67 -10.54 -0.41
N TYR A 298 5.59 -9.79 -0.26
CA TYR A 298 5.51 -8.68 0.69
C TYR A 298 4.86 -9.02 2.03
N SER A 299 4.08 -10.11 2.10
CA SER A 299 3.36 -10.53 3.30
C SER A 299 4.05 -11.63 4.09
N ASP A 300 3.92 -11.55 5.41
CA ASP A 300 4.25 -12.63 6.35
C ASP A 300 3.18 -13.76 6.32
N LEU A 301 1.99 -13.49 5.79
CA LEU A 301 0.97 -14.49 5.48
C LEU A 301 1.23 -15.09 4.10
N LYS A 302 0.96 -16.39 3.94
CA LYS A 302 1.16 -17.09 2.67
C LYS A 302 -0.15 -17.56 2.06
N TYR A 303 -0.20 -17.50 0.74
CA TYR A 303 -1.34 -17.85 -0.07
C TYR A 303 -0.96 -19.02 -1.00
N ALA A 304 -1.88 -19.95 -1.17
CA ALA A 304 -1.70 -21.17 -1.96
C ALA A 304 -2.33 -21.09 -3.36
N GLY A 305 -3.32 -20.22 -3.55
CA GLY A 305 -3.98 -20.08 -4.85
C GLY A 305 -4.78 -18.78 -4.97
N GLU A 306 -5.20 -18.52 -6.18
CA GLU A 306 -5.95 -17.34 -6.57
C GLU A 306 -7.05 -17.72 -7.57
N ILE A 307 -8.25 -17.16 -7.37
CA ILE A 307 -9.43 -17.37 -8.21
C ILE A 307 -9.79 -16.03 -8.86
N VAL A 308 -9.83 -16.04 -10.20
CA VAL A 308 -10.16 -14.88 -11.03
C VAL A 308 -11.41 -15.22 -11.86
N SER A 309 -12.35 -14.27 -11.97
CA SER A 309 -13.65 -14.48 -12.63
C SER A 309 -14.01 -13.36 -13.61
N VAL A 310 -13.05 -12.87 -14.39
CA VAL A 310 -13.21 -11.79 -15.38
C VAL A 310 -13.70 -12.24 -16.76
#